data_AF-A0A842VFX9-F1
#
_entry.id   AF-A0A842VFX9-F1
#
_cell.length_a   1.000
_cell.length_b   1.000
_cell.length_c   1.000
_cell.angle_alpha   90.00
_cell.angle_beta   90.00
_cell.angle_gamma   90.00
#
_symmetry.space_group_name_H-M   'P 1'
#
loop_
_entity.id
_entity.type
_entity.pdbx_description
1 polymer ?
#
loop_
_entity_poly.entity_id
_entity_poly.type
_entity_poly.pdbx_seq_one_letter_code
_entity_poly.pdbx_strand_id
1 'polypeptide(L)'
;AQQFERASRLIVSLEFLRNHFQQEMKDSPITIGLWVGMASTPNVIEEAKEKIDIINRECERGENGSPEEKNVFQISSCPWCGSKIINKNTNGEWIYGFQMYDRNRKFRIECLNPKCPYHGGLPVQVVDQMLYLNPPTLLFATVDKFAMLAWQEDGHVFFNSLDETNLPPDLIIQDELHLLNGPLGSITGIFESVVELLSTRENHKPKILASTATTRNTSFQIEKLYGNRKVNIFPPSGLNINDSYFACETKEEKKRRYLGFMPTGKTALDTQLQLLSHLLVSRVEIFKNEDLMEIMDKYWTVVSYYNSLKDVGKIANKIGDEVYSFSRALQIRLFGEDQDLTFNHFGLPNRQKELTSRIESYQIKLVLKEMEEKIFSPDKIKKMEKGYTLIQDVIDLILATNMISVGIDIGRLNLMLVNGQPKNIAEYIQATSRVCRRTKGLVITSLDANRARDKSYFEHFIPFHQAFYKSIEPLSITPFTENTIDKMVTSLMITHVRHKIGKNKNSDAQDFALEDIESLKTFIKARFNENSNEYDVFERRLNKLAKEWEKNINPVNEDEIPYKKYSELMKRPAQKDISEDNDWIVMQSMREIDTNTFIQIKEDYTINSNNRN
;
A
#
# COMPACT_ATOMS: atom_id res chain seq x y z
N ALA A 1 5.10 5.81 -2.25
CA ALA A 1 5.66 6.80 -3.19
C ALA A 1 6.17 8.11 -2.53
N GLN A 2 5.45 8.73 -1.59
CA GLN A 2 6.03 9.85 -0.81
C GLN A 2 7.32 9.44 -0.05
N GLN A 3 7.37 8.23 0.50
CA GLN A 3 8.59 7.68 1.12
C GLN A 3 9.75 7.55 0.14
N PHE A 4 9.48 7.11 -1.09
CA PHE A 4 10.48 7.02 -2.15
C PHE A 4 11.03 8.40 -2.50
N GLU A 5 10.18 9.43 -2.60
CA GLU A 5 10.64 10.81 -2.82
C GLU A 5 11.51 11.31 -1.65
N ARG A 6 11.10 11.05 -0.40
CA ARG A 6 11.89 11.42 0.80
C ARG A 6 13.24 10.70 0.83
N ALA A 7 13.28 9.39 0.56
CA ALA A 7 14.51 8.62 0.47
C ALA A 7 15.39 9.08 -0.71
N SER A 8 14.78 9.47 -1.83
CA SER A 8 15.51 10.04 -2.97
C SER A 8 16.24 11.33 -2.58
N ARG A 9 15.67 12.19 -1.71
CA ARG A 9 16.35 13.39 -1.19
C ARG A 9 17.61 13.06 -0.41
N LEU A 10 17.55 12.02 0.42
CA LEU A 10 18.72 11.51 1.14
C LEU A 10 19.78 11.01 0.16
N ILE A 11 19.37 10.20 -0.81
CA ILE A 11 20.28 9.55 -1.76
C ILE A 11 20.98 10.56 -2.67
N VAL A 12 20.26 11.56 -3.21
CA VAL A 12 20.92 12.64 -3.96
C VAL A 12 21.88 13.42 -3.07
N SER A 13 21.58 13.61 -1.79
CA SER A 13 22.50 14.30 -0.88
C SER A 13 23.77 13.49 -0.65
N LEU A 14 23.64 12.17 -0.46
CA LEU A 14 24.77 11.25 -0.28
C LEU A 14 25.63 11.14 -1.55
N GLU A 15 25.01 11.01 -2.72
CA GLU A 15 25.73 10.94 -4.00
C GLU A 15 26.45 12.26 -4.31
N PHE A 16 25.86 13.40 -3.93
CA PHE A 16 26.53 14.69 -4.05
C PHE A 16 27.79 14.72 -3.19
N LEU A 17 27.68 14.34 -1.91
CA LEU A 17 28.83 14.27 -0.99
C LEU A 17 29.91 13.30 -1.51
N ARG A 18 29.52 12.10 -1.96
CA ARG A 18 30.46 11.12 -2.54
C ARG A 18 31.28 11.71 -3.69
N ASN A 19 30.65 12.45 -4.59
CA ASN A 19 31.36 13.08 -5.72
C ASN A 19 32.30 14.22 -5.30
N HIS A 20 32.04 14.89 -4.17
CA HIS A 20 32.90 15.98 -3.67
C HIS A 20 34.04 15.48 -2.77
N PHE A 21 33.83 14.35 -2.08
CA PHE A 21 34.78 13.75 -1.15
C PHE A 21 35.31 12.40 -1.66
N GLN A 22 35.63 12.30 -2.96
CA GLN A 22 36.08 11.06 -3.61
C GLN A 22 37.32 10.43 -2.97
N GLN A 23 38.20 11.22 -2.36
CA GLN A 23 39.41 10.69 -1.70
C GLN A 23 39.09 9.93 -0.39
N GLU A 24 37.96 10.21 0.24
CA GLU A 24 37.54 9.62 1.52
C GLU A 24 36.45 8.55 1.33
N MET A 25 35.68 8.65 0.25
CA MET A 25 34.51 7.81 -0.05
C MET A 25 34.80 6.79 -1.16
N LYS A 26 34.01 5.71 -1.23
CA LYS A 26 34.14 4.70 -2.29
C LYS A 26 33.73 5.24 -3.68
N ASP A 27 34.29 4.64 -4.72
CA ASP A 27 34.06 5.01 -6.13
C ASP A 27 32.66 4.63 -6.65
N SER A 28 32.01 3.62 -6.05
CA SER A 28 30.70 3.14 -6.48
C SER A 28 29.60 4.18 -6.26
N PRO A 29 28.73 4.47 -7.26
CA PRO A 29 27.66 5.45 -7.11
C PRO A 29 26.61 5.00 -6.08
N ILE A 30 26.06 5.95 -5.34
CA ILE A 30 24.95 5.72 -4.41
C ILE A 30 23.64 6.00 -5.14
N THR A 31 22.84 4.97 -5.36
CA THR A 31 21.61 5.05 -6.16
C THR A 31 20.40 4.49 -5.42
N ILE A 32 19.21 4.90 -5.86
CA ILE A 32 17.93 4.41 -5.35
C ILE A 32 17.08 3.84 -6.48
N GLY A 33 16.49 2.67 -6.23
CA GLY A 33 15.61 1.99 -7.17
C GLY A 33 14.20 1.81 -6.65
N LEU A 34 13.22 1.81 -7.56
CA LEU A 34 11.82 1.51 -7.26
C LEU A 34 11.37 0.26 -8.02
N TRP A 35 11.16 -0.84 -7.30
CA TRP A 35 10.73 -2.13 -7.83
C TRP A 35 9.34 -2.50 -7.32
N VAL A 36 8.31 -2.05 -8.03
CA VAL A 36 6.92 -2.11 -7.58
C VAL A 36 6.03 -2.72 -8.66
N GLY A 37 4.86 -3.25 -8.28
CA GLY A 37 3.97 -4.04 -9.16
C GLY A 37 3.71 -3.46 -10.56
N MET A 38 3.38 -4.34 -11.52
CA MET A 38 3.34 -4.08 -12.98
C MET A 38 2.53 -2.85 -13.43
N ALA A 39 1.54 -2.41 -12.66
CA ALA A 39 0.73 -1.23 -12.99
C ALA A 39 1.40 0.12 -12.64
N SER A 40 2.48 0.11 -11.85
CA SER A 40 3.03 1.31 -11.22
C SER A 40 4.27 1.86 -11.90
N THR A 41 5.11 1.01 -12.50
CA THR A 41 6.35 1.38 -13.19
C THR A 41 6.60 0.48 -14.41
N PRO A 42 7.28 0.97 -15.48
CA PRO A 42 7.63 0.15 -16.64
C PRO A 42 8.60 -0.98 -16.29
N ASN A 43 8.42 -2.17 -16.87
CA ASN A 43 9.32 -3.30 -16.61
C ASN A 43 10.52 -3.29 -17.56
N VAL A 44 10.30 -2.95 -18.83
CA VAL A 44 11.34 -2.89 -19.88
C VAL A 44 11.51 -1.48 -20.43
N ILE A 45 12.65 -1.24 -21.06
CA ILE A 45 13.03 0.08 -21.58
C ILE A 45 12.14 0.50 -22.75
N GLU A 46 11.68 -0.46 -23.55
CA GLU A 46 10.74 -0.22 -24.65
C GLU A 46 9.39 0.32 -24.13
N GLU A 47 8.86 -0.26 -23.05
CA GLU A 47 7.65 0.26 -22.38
C GLU A 47 7.89 1.68 -21.85
N ALA A 48 9.07 1.96 -21.28
CA ALA A 48 9.41 3.31 -20.83
C ALA A 48 9.40 4.31 -21.99
N LYS A 49 9.90 3.93 -23.18
CA LYS A 49 9.87 4.74 -24.39
C LYS A 49 8.43 5.06 -24.82
N GLU A 50 7.54 4.05 -24.86
CA GLU A 50 6.13 4.26 -25.18
C GLU A 50 5.45 5.25 -24.22
N LYS A 51 5.78 5.18 -22.92
CA LYS A 51 5.24 6.12 -21.92
C LYS A 51 5.76 7.55 -22.12
N ILE A 52 7.02 7.71 -22.50
CA ILE A 52 7.59 9.03 -22.84
C ILE A 52 6.91 9.57 -24.09
N ASP A 53 6.65 8.74 -25.10
CA ASP A 53 5.95 9.17 -26.32
C ASP A 53 4.52 9.65 -26.03
N ILE A 54 3.82 9.01 -25.07
CA ILE A 54 2.50 9.47 -24.60
C ILE A 54 2.62 10.83 -23.90
N ILE A 55 3.62 11.01 -23.03
CA ILE A 55 3.87 12.29 -22.36
C ILE A 55 4.18 13.38 -23.40
N ASN A 56 5.01 13.06 -24.40
CA ASN A 56 5.37 13.99 -25.46
C ASN A 56 4.15 14.43 -26.28
N ARG A 57 3.26 13.49 -26.65
CA ARG A 57 1.98 13.82 -27.33
C ARG A 57 1.07 14.71 -26.49
N GLU A 58 1.05 14.54 -25.17
CA GLU A 58 0.31 15.46 -24.29
C GLU A 58 1.00 16.83 -24.19
N CYS A 59 2.33 16.90 -24.20
CA CYS A 59 3.06 18.18 -24.27
C CYS A 59 2.72 18.96 -25.55
N GLU A 60 2.63 18.27 -26.69
CA GLU A 60 2.29 18.85 -28.00
C GLU A 60 0.86 19.43 -28.07
N ARG A 61 -0.05 18.99 -27.18
CA ARG A 61 -1.41 19.54 -27.07
C ARG A 61 -1.47 20.91 -26.39
N GLY A 62 -0.34 21.45 -25.93
CA GLY A 62 -0.25 22.78 -25.35
C GLY A 62 -1.14 22.95 -24.11
N GLU A 63 -2.07 23.91 -24.14
CA GLU A 63 -2.96 24.20 -23.01
C GLU A 63 -3.99 23.11 -22.72
N ASN A 64 -4.35 22.30 -23.72
CA ASN A 64 -5.30 21.20 -23.55
C ASN A 64 -4.64 19.88 -23.12
N GLY A 65 -3.31 19.87 -22.99
CA GLY A 65 -2.53 18.70 -22.60
C GLY A 65 -2.30 18.64 -21.09
N SER A 66 -2.37 17.43 -20.54
CA SER A 66 -2.07 17.14 -19.13
C SER A 66 -0.92 16.14 -18.98
N PRO A 67 0.33 16.49 -19.38
CA PRO A 67 1.46 15.56 -19.33
C PRO A 67 1.81 15.12 -17.90
N GLU A 68 1.56 15.97 -16.89
CA GLU A 68 1.75 15.63 -15.48
C GLU A 68 0.88 14.43 -15.04
N GLU A 69 -0.34 14.29 -15.58
CA GLU A 69 -1.26 13.20 -15.25
C GLU A 69 -0.85 11.87 -15.87
N LYS A 70 -0.06 11.90 -16.96
CA LYS A 70 0.47 10.71 -17.63
C LYS A 70 1.82 10.24 -17.09
N ASN A 71 2.37 10.93 -16.08
CA ASN A 71 3.65 10.57 -15.49
C ASN A 71 3.55 9.29 -14.64
N VAL A 72 4.09 8.19 -15.18
CA VAL A 72 4.16 6.88 -14.49
C VAL A 72 5.46 6.67 -13.70
N PHE A 73 6.48 7.52 -13.86
CA PHE A 73 7.82 7.32 -13.31
C PHE A 73 7.95 7.66 -11.82
N GLN A 74 6.82 7.96 -11.15
CA GLN A 74 6.71 8.18 -9.71
C GLN A 74 7.54 9.33 -9.10
N ILE A 75 8.26 10.12 -9.91
CA ILE A 75 8.99 11.33 -9.50
C ILE A 75 8.33 12.56 -10.13
N SER A 76 7.83 13.45 -9.28
CA SER A 76 7.16 14.69 -9.70
C SER A 76 8.12 15.89 -9.81
N SER A 77 9.14 15.90 -8.95
CA SER A 77 10.06 17.02 -8.76
C SER A 77 11.45 16.52 -8.40
N CYS A 78 12.47 17.31 -8.76
CA CYS A 78 13.87 17.01 -8.50
C CYS A 78 14.11 16.92 -6.98
N PRO A 79 14.61 15.79 -6.46
CA PRO A 79 14.88 15.64 -5.03
C PRO A 79 15.93 16.59 -4.47
N TRP A 80 16.77 17.20 -5.32
CA TRP A 80 17.81 18.15 -4.91
C TRP A 80 17.30 19.59 -4.83
N CYS A 81 16.86 20.16 -5.96
CA CYS A 81 16.48 21.58 -6.03
C CYS A 81 14.97 21.84 -5.96
N GLY A 82 14.14 20.79 -5.97
CA GLY A 82 12.67 20.92 -5.95
C GLY A 82 12.03 21.33 -7.27
N SER A 83 12.80 21.61 -8.34
CA SER A 83 12.23 21.92 -9.66
C SER A 83 11.40 20.76 -10.20
N LYS A 84 10.21 21.04 -10.73
CA LYS A 84 9.35 20.01 -11.35
C LYS A 84 10.08 19.33 -12.52
N ILE A 85 9.89 18.01 -12.66
CA ILE A 85 10.48 17.22 -13.76
C ILE A 85 9.71 17.44 -15.07
N ILE A 86 8.41 17.71 -14.99
CA ILE A 86 7.56 18.16 -16.09
C ILE A 86 7.14 19.58 -15.75
N ASN A 87 7.45 20.56 -16.59
CA ASN A 87 7.11 21.96 -16.34
C ASN A 87 6.88 22.72 -17.64
N LYS A 88 6.35 23.94 -17.57
CA LYS A 88 6.34 24.86 -18.71
C LYS A 88 7.61 25.72 -18.72
N ASN A 89 8.19 25.93 -19.91
CA ASN A 89 9.30 26.85 -20.10
C ASN A 89 8.81 28.32 -20.05
N THR A 90 9.72 29.28 -20.22
CA THR A 90 9.39 30.72 -20.24
C THR A 90 8.44 31.12 -21.37
N ASN A 91 8.33 30.30 -22.42
CA ASN A 91 7.46 30.51 -23.56
C ASN A 91 6.08 29.84 -23.38
N GLY A 92 5.83 29.18 -22.24
CA GLY A 92 4.59 28.47 -21.95
C GLY A 92 4.50 27.06 -22.52
N GLU A 93 5.56 26.56 -23.17
CA GLU A 93 5.62 25.23 -23.77
C GLU A 93 6.02 24.19 -22.72
N TRP A 94 5.40 23.01 -22.79
CA TRP A 94 5.75 21.91 -21.90
C TRP A 94 7.12 21.33 -22.20
N ILE A 95 7.92 21.15 -21.16
CA ILE A 95 9.23 20.49 -21.16
C ILE A 95 9.27 19.40 -20.10
N TYR A 96 10.04 18.34 -20.34
CA TYR A 96 10.19 17.23 -19.40
C TYR A 96 11.63 16.71 -19.34
N GLY A 97 12.02 16.17 -18.17
CA GLY A 97 13.38 15.67 -17.89
C GLY A 97 13.57 14.16 -18.12
N PHE A 98 12.84 13.53 -19.03
CA PHE A 98 12.95 12.08 -19.31
C PHE A 98 13.76 11.87 -20.58
N GLN A 99 14.94 11.26 -20.47
CA GLN A 99 15.84 11.07 -21.59
C GLN A 99 16.06 9.59 -21.90
N MET A 100 15.95 9.26 -23.19
CA MET A 100 16.26 7.94 -23.73
C MET A 100 17.54 8.01 -24.54
N TYR A 101 18.55 7.26 -24.13
CA TYR A 101 19.82 7.17 -24.83
C TYR A 101 19.84 5.89 -25.68
N ASP A 102 19.40 6.01 -26.94
CA ASP A 102 19.23 4.88 -27.89
C ASP A 102 20.52 4.06 -28.07
N ARG A 103 21.70 4.70 -28.06
CA ARG A 103 22.99 4.02 -28.27
C ARG A 103 23.35 3.01 -27.17
N ASN A 104 22.89 3.23 -25.94
CA ASN A 104 23.24 2.42 -24.78
C ASN A 104 22.03 1.73 -24.13
N ARG A 105 20.83 1.87 -24.70
CA ARG A 105 19.56 1.48 -24.06
C ARG A 105 19.53 1.94 -22.60
N LYS A 106 19.69 3.24 -22.36
CA LYS A 106 19.64 3.81 -21.00
C LYS A 106 18.50 4.82 -20.90
N PHE A 107 17.64 4.61 -19.90
CA PHE A 107 16.67 5.60 -19.45
C PHE A 107 17.26 6.39 -18.29
N ARG A 108 17.16 7.73 -18.34
CA ARG A 108 17.58 8.63 -17.25
C ARG A 108 16.54 9.70 -17.00
N ILE A 109 16.44 10.10 -15.73
CA ILE A 109 15.63 11.23 -15.31
C ILE A 109 16.59 12.37 -14.98
N GLU A 110 16.45 13.51 -15.64
CA GLU A 110 17.33 14.67 -15.56
C GLU A 110 16.60 15.86 -14.92
N CYS A 111 17.33 16.69 -14.19
CA CYS A 111 16.77 17.92 -13.65
C CYS A 111 16.68 18.99 -14.75
N LEU A 112 15.51 19.61 -14.92
CA LEU A 112 15.34 20.70 -15.88
C LEU A 112 16.08 22.00 -15.52
N ASN A 113 16.53 22.15 -14.27
CA ASN A 113 17.27 23.35 -13.84
C ASN A 113 18.75 23.24 -14.25
N PRO A 114 19.26 24.11 -15.14
CA PRO A 114 20.65 24.03 -15.62
C PRO A 114 21.71 24.26 -14.52
N LYS A 115 21.33 24.92 -13.40
CA LYS A 115 22.21 25.15 -12.25
C LYS A 115 22.23 23.98 -11.26
N CYS A 116 21.39 22.96 -11.47
CA CYS A 116 21.32 21.80 -10.61
C CYS A 116 22.50 20.84 -10.90
N PRO A 117 23.22 20.33 -9.89
CA PRO A 117 24.25 19.30 -10.08
C PRO A 117 23.74 18.06 -10.83
N TYR A 118 22.44 17.78 -10.72
CA TYR A 118 21.77 16.64 -11.35
C TYR A 118 21.10 16.97 -12.69
N HIS A 119 21.51 18.05 -13.36
CA HIS A 119 21.08 18.30 -14.74
C HIS A 119 21.50 17.16 -15.68
N GLY A 120 22.64 16.53 -15.44
CA GLY A 120 23.13 15.37 -16.22
C GLY A 120 22.55 14.00 -15.83
N GLY A 121 21.63 13.95 -14.88
CA GLY A 121 20.92 12.72 -14.48
C GLY A 121 20.85 12.52 -12.97
N LEU A 122 19.67 12.16 -12.49
CA LEU A 122 19.41 11.78 -11.11
C LEU A 122 19.86 10.33 -10.86
N PRO A 123 20.40 10.01 -9.67
CA PRO A 123 20.77 8.65 -9.26
C PRO A 123 19.54 7.82 -8.87
N VAL A 124 18.48 7.87 -9.68
CA VAL A 124 17.19 7.23 -9.43
C VAL A 124 16.80 6.33 -10.59
N GLN A 125 16.46 5.08 -10.29
CA GLN A 125 16.06 4.07 -11.26
C GLN A 125 14.63 3.59 -10.97
N VAL A 126 13.80 3.53 -12.01
CA VAL A 126 12.37 3.15 -11.88
C VAL A 126 11.92 2.17 -12.96
N VAL A 127 12.85 1.63 -13.74
CA VAL A 127 12.59 0.64 -14.78
C VAL A 127 13.25 -0.67 -14.36
N ASP A 128 12.47 -1.75 -14.24
CA ASP A 128 12.95 -3.03 -13.70
C ASP A 128 14.19 -3.55 -14.41
N GLN A 129 14.21 -3.53 -15.75
CA GLN A 129 15.37 -3.95 -16.54
C GLN A 129 16.65 -3.19 -16.16
N MET A 130 16.56 -1.91 -15.85
CA MET A 130 17.71 -1.11 -15.40
C MET A 130 18.15 -1.48 -13.99
N LEU A 131 17.22 -1.88 -13.12
CA LEU A 131 17.51 -2.34 -11.77
C LEU A 131 18.25 -3.69 -11.79
N TYR A 132 17.86 -4.61 -12.67
CA TYR A 132 18.59 -5.88 -12.82
C TYR A 132 20.00 -5.69 -13.41
N LEU A 133 20.13 -4.79 -14.39
CA LEU A 133 21.43 -4.50 -15.01
C LEU A 133 22.39 -3.76 -14.07
N ASN A 134 21.87 -2.85 -13.25
CA ASN A 134 22.66 -2.07 -12.30
C ASN A 134 21.87 -1.96 -10.99
N PRO A 135 22.01 -2.94 -10.06
CA PRO A 135 21.31 -2.96 -8.79
C PRO A 135 21.57 -1.69 -7.97
N PRO A 136 20.53 -1.07 -7.38
CA PRO A 136 20.70 0.15 -6.62
C PRO A 136 21.27 -0.12 -5.23
N THR A 137 21.86 0.91 -4.61
CA THR A 137 22.29 0.85 -3.20
C THR A 137 21.10 0.70 -2.25
N LEU A 138 19.97 1.38 -2.55
CA LEU A 138 18.72 1.29 -1.82
C LEU A 138 17.58 0.89 -2.75
N LEU A 139 16.99 -0.28 -2.52
CA LEU A 139 15.85 -0.78 -3.29
C LEU A 139 14.54 -0.63 -2.52
N PHE A 140 13.58 0.12 -3.07
CA PHE A 140 12.20 0.10 -2.60
C PHE A 140 11.43 -0.98 -3.34
N ALA A 141 11.03 -2.03 -2.62
CA ALA A 141 10.28 -3.14 -3.17
C ALA A 141 8.88 -3.25 -2.53
N THR A 142 7.89 -3.68 -3.31
CA THR A 142 6.63 -4.19 -2.76
C THR A 142 6.70 -5.71 -2.64
N VAL A 143 6.16 -6.28 -1.56
CA VAL A 143 6.05 -7.74 -1.36
C VAL A 143 5.38 -8.44 -2.55
N ASP A 144 4.47 -7.76 -3.24
CA ASP A 144 3.82 -8.29 -4.46
C ASP A 144 4.85 -8.64 -5.57
N LYS A 145 5.95 -7.89 -5.70
CA LYS A 145 7.00 -8.14 -6.70
C LYS A 145 7.87 -9.34 -6.34
N PHE A 146 7.90 -9.77 -5.08
CA PHE A 146 8.64 -10.97 -4.69
C PHE A 146 8.14 -12.23 -5.42
N ALA A 147 6.84 -12.29 -5.73
CA ALA A 147 6.27 -13.38 -6.54
C ALA A 147 6.91 -13.47 -7.94
N MET A 148 7.43 -12.35 -8.46
CA MET A 148 8.11 -12.32 -9.76
C MET A 148 9.49 -12.96 -9.75
N LEU A 149 10.11 -13.21 -8.58
CA LEU A 149 11.43 -13.82 -8.54
C LEU A 149 11.44 -15.21 -9.19
N ALA A 150 10.35 -15.99 -9.07
CA ALA A 150 10.24 -17.28 -9.76
C ALA A 150 10.24 -17.14 -11.30
N TRP A 151 9.72 -16.02 -11.81
CA TRP A 151 9.56 -15.76 -13.24
C TRP A 151 10.75 -15.01 -13.87
N GLN A 152 11.52 -14.28 -13.07
CA GLN A 152 12.62 -13.43 -13.52
C GLN A 152 13.96 -14.17 -13.46
N GLU A 153 14.75 -14.12 -14.54
CA GLU A 153 16.06 -14.78 -14.62
C GLU A 153 17.13 -14.04 -13.80
N ASP A 154 17.05 -12.71 -13.79
CA ASP A 154 18.07 -11.85 -13.19
C ASP A 154 17.77 -11.48 -11.74
N GLY A 155 16.76 -12.08 -11.08
CA GLY A 155 16.38 -11.72 -9.71
C GLY A 155 17.50 -11.85 -8.66
N HIS A 156 18.45 -12.76 -8.88
CA HIS A 156 19.61 -13.02 -8.02
C HIS A 156 20.52 -11.80 -7.82
N VAL A 157 20.55 -10.86 -8.77
CA VAL A 157 21.42 -9.67 -8.73
C VAL A 157 21.10 -8.73 -7.56
N PHE A 158 19.86 -8.68 -7.10
CA PHE A 158 19.49 -7.88 -5.93
C PHE A 158 20.06 -8.44 -4.62
N PHE A 159 20.40 -9.72 -4.62
CA PHE A 159 20.89 -10.42 -3.45
C PHE A 159 22.39 -10.71 -3.52
N ASN A 160 23.04 -10.44 -4.66
CA ASN A 160 24.39 -10.91 -4.97
C ASN A 160 24.55 -12.40 -4.63
N SER A 161 23.49 -13.20 -4.84
CA SER A 161 23.44 -14.57 -4.34
C SER A 161 24.28 -15.54 -5.16
N LEU A 162 24.59 -15.17 -6.41
CA LEU A 162 25.49 -15.88 -7.33
C LEU A 162 26.85 -15.16 -7.51
N ASP A 163 27.07 -14.05 -6.81
CA ASP A 163 28.29 -13.25 -6.90
C ASP A 163 29.07 -13.33 -5.59
N GLU A 164 30.20 -14.04 -5.60
CA GLU A 164 31.04 -14.22 -4.42
C GLU A 164 31.76 -12.93 -3.98
N THR A 165 31.91 -11.95 -4.87
CA THR A 165 32.70 -10.73 -4.64
C THR A 165 31.92 -9.64 -3.91
N ASN A 166 30.67 -9.42 -4.31
CA ASN A 166 29.83 -8.37 -3.74
C ASN A 166 29.00 -8.89 -2.57
N LEU A 167 28.76 -8.05 -1.56
CA LEU A 167 27.99 -8.44 -0.37
C LEU A 167 26.47 -8.47 -0.66
N PRO A 168 25.71 -9.40 -0.05
CA PRO A 168 24.25 -9.36 -0.10
C PRO A 168 23.69 -8.15 0.67
N PRO A 169 22.38 -7.87 0.57
CA PRO A 169 21.73 -6.83 1.35
C PRO A 169 21.88 -7.02 2.86
N ASP A 170 22.43 -6.01 3.54
CA ASP A 170 22.68 -6.06 5.00
C ASP A 170 21.50 -5.58 5.86
N LEU A 171 20.58 -4.81 5.27
CA LEU A 171 19.48 -4.15 5.98
C LEU A 171 18.19 -4.22 5.16
N ILE A 172 17.14 -4.76 5.79
CA ILE A 172 15.78 -4.79 5.26
C ILE A 172 14.91 -3.92 6.17
N ILE A 173 14.23 -2.94 5.58
CA ILE A 173 13.27 -2.08 6.29
C ILE A 173 11.87 -2.46 5.83
N GLN A 174 11.11 -3.12 6.71
CA GLN A 174 9.71 -3.45 6.46
C GLN A 174 8.84 -2.31 6.96
N ASP A 175 8.17 -1.62 6.05
CA ASP A 175 7.19 -0.60 6.43
C ASP A 175 5.80 -1.23 6.63
N GLU A 176 5.03 -0.67 7.57
CA GLU A 176 3.65 -1.07 7.87
C GLU A 176 3.48 -2.58 8.09
N LEU A 177 4.30 -3.19 8.96
CA LEU A 177 4.29 -4.63 9.26
C LEU A 177 2.89 -5.16 9.61
N HIS A 178 2.04 -4.35 10.21
CA HIS A 178 0.66 -4.72 10.55
C HIS A 178 -0.22 -5.05 9.32
N LEU A 179 0.19 -4.62 8.11
CA LEU A 179 -0.47 -4.98 6.85
C LEU A 179 -0.15 -6.41 6.41
N LEU A 180 0.96 -6.98 6.89
CA LEU A 180 1.28 -8.40 6.71
C LEU A 180 0.45 -9.21 7.70
N ASN A 181 -0.83 -9.39 7.40
CA ASN A 181 -1.77 -10.14 8.21
C ASN A 181 -2.64 -11.07 7.37
N GLY A 182 -3.31 -12.00 8.05
CA GLY A 182 -4.23 -12.94 7.41
C GLY A 182 -3.54 -13.72 6.29
N PRO A 183 -4.20 -13.92 5.13
CA PRO A 183 -3.64 -14.73 4.06
C PRO A 183 -2.38 -14.14 3.42
N LEU A 184 -2.30 -12.80 3.28
CA LEU A 184 -1.12 -12.13 2.73
C LEU A 184 0.09 -12.32 3.67
N GLY A 185 -0.14 -12.18 4.97
CA GLY A 185 0.88 -12.46 6.00
C GLY A 185 1.37 -13.91 5.95
N SER A 186 0.47 -14.88 5.77
CA SER A 186 0.83 -16.31 5.70
C SER A 186 1.71 -16.62 4.48
N ILE A 187 1.30 -16.14 3.29
CA ILE A 187 2.06 -16.30 2.05
C ILE A 187 3.42 -15.59 2.13
N THR A 188 3.45 -14.37 2.67
CA THR A 188 4.69 -13.62 2.82
C THR A 188 5.63 -14.30 3.81
N GLY A 189 5.11 -14.81 4.93
CA GLY A 189 5.91 -15.46 5.97
C GLY A 189 6.68 -16.68 5.48
N ILE A 190 6.06 -17.52 4.63
CA ILE A 190 6.77 -18.65 4.04
C ILE A 190 7.79 -18.17 2.98
N PHE A 191 7.42 -17.20 2.13
CA PHE A 191 8.29 -16.67 1.07
C PHE A 191 9.52 -15.93 1.59
N GLU A 192 9.40 -15.22 2.72
CA GLU A 192 10.51 -14.57 3.42
C GLU A 192 11.65 -15.54 3.75
N SER A 193 11.38 -16.85 3.83
CA SER A 193 12.43 -17.86 3.99
C SER A 193 13.42 -17.83 2.83
N VAL A 194 12.94 -17.69 1.58
CA VAL A 194 13.83 -17.64 0.41
C VAL A 194 14.48 -16.27 0.30
N VAL A 195 13.78 -15.18 0.60
CA VAL A 195 14.37 -13.83 0.61
C VAL A 195 15.53 -13.75 1.60
N GLU A 196 15.36 -14.28 2.81
CA GLU A 196 16.43 -14.34 3.80
C GLU A 196 17.56 -15.27 3.36
N LEU A 197 17.25 -16.43 2.79
CA LEU A 197 18.26 -17.37 2.29
C LEU A 197 19.13 -16.76 1.18
N LEU A 198 18.53 -15.99 0.27
CA LEU A 198 19.23 -15.27 -0.79
C LEU A 198 20.07 -14.12 -0.21
N SER A 199 19.55 -13.43 0.80
CA SER A 199 20.24 -12.32 1.48
C SER A 199 21.29 -12.78 2.51
N THR A 200 21.42 -14.09 2.75
CA THR A 200 22.35 -14.65 3.74
C THR A 200 23.57 -15.25 3.06
N ARG A 201 24.75 -14.80 3.48
CA ARG A 201 26.04 -15.39 3.11
C ARG A 201 26.76 -15.85 4.37
N GLU A 202 27.07 -17.14 4.43
CA GLU A 202 27.69 -17.76 5.62
C GLU A 202 26.90 -17.41 6.91
N ASN A 203 27.53 -16.71 7.85
CA ASN A 203 26.91 -16.25 9.10
C ASN A 203 26.34 -14.83 9.03
N HIS A 204 26.45 -14.18 7.88
CA HIS A 204 26.02 -12.80 7.69
C HIS A 204 24.57 -12.76 7.20
N LYS A 205 23.66 -12.40 8.10
CA LYS A 205 22.21 -12.30 7.85
C LYS A 205 21.77 -10.84 7.81
N PRO A 206 20.73 -10.49 7.00
CA PRO A 206 20.24 -9.12 6.97
C PRO A 206 19.63 -8.73 8.31
N LYS A 207 19.90 -7.51 8.77
CA LYS A 207 19.17 -6.90 9.88
C LYS A 207 17.79 -6.47 9.39
N ILE A 208 16.73 -6.87 10.09
CA ILE A 208 15.35 -6.46 9.75
C ILE A 208 14.90 -5.39 10.73
N LEU A 209 14.49 -4.24 10.21
CA LEU A 209 13.84 -3.18 10.96
C LEU A 209 12.40 -3.06 10.46
N ALA A 210 11.42 -3.32 11.32
CA ALA A 210 10.02 -3.23 10.96
C ALA A 210 9.35 -2.02 11.63
N SER A 211 8.75 -1.15 10.83
CA SER A 211 7.84 -0.12 11.32
C SER A 211 6.45 -0.74 11.48
N THR A 212 5.76 -0.40 12.56
CA THR A 212 4.38 -0.87 12.72
C THR A 212 3.58 0.05 13.63
N ALA A 213 2.32 0.25 13.25
CA ALA A 213 1.32 0.86 14.10
C ALA A 213 0.47 -0.25 14.73
N THR A 214 0.13 -0.09 16.01
CA THR A 214 -0.96 -0.86 16.64
C THR A 214 -0.81 -2.39 16.53
N THR A 215 0.29 -2.95 17.02
CA THR A 215 0.46 -4.42 17.07
C THR A 215 0.24 -4.96 18.48
N ARG A 216 -0.36 -6.15 18.55
CA ARG A 216 -0.45 -6.96 19.77
C ARG A 216 0.16 -8.33 19.48
N ASN A 217 0.81 -8.90 20.50
CA ASN A 217 1.50 -10.18 20.39
C ASN A 217 2.58 -10.19 19.27
N THR A 218 3.32 -9.08 19.16
CA THR A 218 4.31 -8.84 18.10
C THR A 218 5.35 -9.94 18.01
N SER A 219 5.78 -10.52 19.14
CA SER A 219 6.75 -11.62 19.13
C SER A 219 6.24 -12.84 18.37
N PHE A 220 5.00 -13.24 18.59
CA PHE A 220 4.39 -14.36 17.86
C PHE A 220 4.22 -14.03 16.38
N GLN A 221 3.81 -12.80 16.04
CA GLN A 221 3.70 -12.37 14.64
C GLN A 221 5.05 -12.44 13.92
N ILE A 222 6.11 -11.95 14.56
CA ILE A 222 7.49 -11.98 14.04
C ILE A 222 8.00 -13.41 13.93
N GLU A 223 7.71 -14.28 14.89
CA GLU A 223 8.05 -15.70 14.81
C GLU A 223 7.41 -16.37 13.59
N LYS A 224 6.13 -16.10 13.32
CA LYS A 224 5.46 -16.67 12.14
C LYS A 224 5.94 -16.05 10.82
N LEU A 225 6.33 -14.78 10.79
CA LEU A 225 6.84 -14.14 9.56
C LEU A 225 8.31 -14.45 9.28
N TYR A 226 9.14 -14.44 10.31
CA TYR A 226 10.59 -14.44 10.20
C TYR A 226 11.27 -15.62 10.90
N GLY A 227 10.49 -16.58 11.42
CA GLY A 227 10.98 -17.79 12.07
C GLY A 227 11.64 -17.51 13.42
N ASN A 228 12.72 -18.23 13.71
CA ASN A 228 13.47 -18.18 14.97
C ASN A 228 14.23 -16.86 15.26
N ARG A 229 13.89 -15.74 14.60
CA ARG A 229 14.55 -14.44 14.83
C ARG A 229 14.12 -13.83 16.17
N LYS A 230 15.11 -13.36 16.95
CA LYS A 230 14.87 -12.59 18.17
C LYS A 230 14.33 -11.21 17.84
N VAL A 231 13.13 -10.89 18.32
CA VAL A 231 12.54 -9.55 18.21
C VAL A 231 12.99 -8.65 19.36
N ASN A 232 13.27 -7.38 19.06
CA ASN A 232 13.39 -6.31 20.05
C ASN A 232 12.37 -5.23 19.68
N ILE A 233 11.47 -4.90 20.60
CA ILE A 233 10.43 -3.89 20.38
C ILE A 233 10.94 -2.54 20.88
N PHE A 234 10.87 -1.53 20.02
CA PHE A 234 11.22 -0.14 20.34
C PHE A 234 10.11 0.82 19.89
N PRO A 235 9.68 1.78 20.73
CA PRO A 235 10.07 1.91 22.14
C PRO A 235 9.53 0.73 22.98
N PRO A 236 10.24 0.32 24.05
CA PRO A 236 9.73 -0.68 24.97
C PRO A 236 8.48 -0.18 25.70
N SER A 237 7.64 -1.10 26.16
CA SER A 237 6.53 -0.76 27.05
C SER A 237 7.07 -0.12 28.33
N GLY A 238 6.65 1.10 28.64
CA GLY A 238 6.97 1.76 29.90
C GLY A 238 6.26 1.12 31.10
N LEU A 239 6.64 1.55 32.31
CA LEU A 239 5.99 1.11 33.55
C LEU A 239 4.56 1.66 33.68
N ASN A 240 4.34 2.89 33.19
CA ASN A 240 3.06 3.57 33.23
C ASN A 240 2.53 3.76 31.81
N ILE A 241 1.24 3.51 31.60
CA ILE A 241 0.60 3.75 30.29
C ILE A 241 0.60 5.23 29.89
N ASN A 242 0.59 6.12 30.88
CA ASN A 242 0.59 7.57 30.67
C ASN A 242 1.99 8.16 30.51
N ASP A 243 3.04 7.39 30.81
CA ASP A 243 4.42 7.83 30.69
C ASP A 243 5.34 6.64 30.43
N SER A 244 5.79 6.57 29.19
CA SER A 244 6.69 5.53 28.68
C SER A 244 8.13 6.00 28.56
N TYR A 245 8.50 7.15 29.12
CA TYR A 245 9.76 7.89 28.86
C TYR A 245 9.89 8.42 27.42
N PHE A 246 9.48 7.64 26.41
CA PHE A 246 9.47 8.04 25.00
C PHE A 246 8.23 8.85 24.62
N ALA A 247 7.12 8.65 25.32
CA ALA A 247 5.88 9.38 25.13
C ALA A 247 5.12 9.50 26.46
N CYS A 248 4.52 10.67 26.70
CA CYS A 248 3.66 10.94 27.84
C CYS A 248 2.28 11.43 27.40
N GLU A 249 1.24 11.05 28.13
CA GLU A 249 -0.12 11.56 27.91
C GLU A 249 -0.18 13.05 28.27
N THR A 250 -0.60 13.90 27.33
CA THR A 250 -0.88 15.30 27.63
C THR A 250 -2.25 15.45 28.31
N LYS A 251 -2.26 16.07 29.49
CA LYS A 251 -3.50 16.38 30.21
C LYS A 251 -4.11 17.71 29.77
N GLU A 252 -3.31 18.59 29.17
CA GLU A 252 -3.66 19.98 28.89
C GLU A 252 -4.27 20.17 27.49
N GLU A 253 -3.84 19.39 26.49
CA GLU A 253 -4.29 19.55 25.10
C GLU A 253 -4.99 18.31 24.52
N LYS A 254 -6.28 18.17 24.80
CA LYS A 254 -7.13 17.18 24.09
C LYS A 254 -7.46 17.69 22.69
N LYS A 255 -6.74 17.20 21.69
CA LYS A 255 -6.93 17.60 20.27
C LYS A 255 -8.10 16.89 19.60
N ARG A 256 -8.43 15.65 19.95
CA ARG A 256 -9.47 14.88 19.25
C ARG A 256 -10.66 14.60 20.17
N ARG A 257 -11.86 15.00 19.73
CA ARG A 257 -13.12 14.62 20.37
C ARG A 257 -13.79 13.51 19.57
N TYR A 258 -14.03 12.38 20.21
CA TYR A 258 -14.81 11.28 19.64
C TYR A 258 -16.28 11.40 20.07
N LEU A 259 -17.20 11.27 19.12
CA LEU A 259 -18.64 11.28 19.34
C LEU A 259 -19.26 10.02 18.76
N GLY A 260 -19.88 9.20 19.60
CA GLY A 260 -20.66 8.05 19.17
C GLY A 260 -22.09 8.49 18.85
N PHE A 261 -22.57 8.19 17.65
CA PHE A 261 -23.92 8.51 17.22
C PHE A 261 -24.63 7.24 16.75
N MET A 262 -25.77 6.90 17.36
CA MET A 262 -26.59 5.76 16.94
C MET A 262 -28.04 6.23 16.77
N PRO A 263 -28.59 6.20 15.54
CA PRO A 263 -29.95 6.63 15.29
C PRO A 263 -30.95 5.58 15.80
N THR A 264 -32.06 6.04 16.37
CA THR A 264 -33.21 5.20 16.70
C THR A 264 -34.34 5.41 15.68
N GLY A 265 -34.84 4.33 15.07
CA GLY A 265 -35.98 4.40 14.15
C GLY A 265 -35.68 4.97 12.76
N LYS A 266 -34.40 5.17 12.42
CA LYS A 266 -33.95 5.58 11.07
C LYS A 266 -32.94 4.59 10.51
N THR A 267 -32.84 4.54 9.19
CA THR A 267 -31.84 3.70 8.52
C THR A 267 -30.44 4.31 8.70
N ALA A 268 -29.42 3.47 8.67
CA ALA A 268 -28.03 3.94 8.68
C ALA A 268 -27.75 4.92 7.53
N LEU A 269 -28.29 4.65 6.34
CA LEU A 269 -28.13 5.50 5.18
C LEU A 269 -28.75 6.90 5.38
N ASP A 270 -30.01 6.99 5.82
CA ASP A 270 -30.68 8.28 6.10
C ASP A 270 -29.86 9.10 7.10
N THR A 271 -29.38 8.43 8.14
CA THR A 271 -28.56 9.04 9.18
C THR A 271 -27.25 9.60 8.64
N GLN A 272 -26.56 8.87 7.77
CA GLN A 272 -25.31 9.32 7.15
C GLN A 272 -25.53 10.59 6.31
N LEU A 273 -26.60 10.63 5.51
CA LEU A 273 -26.93 11.79 4.68
C LEU A 273 -27.26 13.02 5.51
N GLN A 274 -28.03 12.84 6.60
CA GLN A 274 -28.34 13.92 7.54
C GLN A 274 -27.09 14.42 8.25
N LEU A 275 -26.25 13.53 8.79
CA LEU A 275 -25.00 13.90 9.47
C LEU A 275 -24.05 14.66 8.54
N LEU A 276 -23.87 14.20 7.30
CA LEU A 276 -23.09 14.92 6.30
C LEU A 276 -23.66 16.32 6.07
N SER A 277 -24.97 16.44 5.87
CA SER A 277 -25.62 17.73 5.66
C SER A 277 -25.44 18.69 6.85
N HIS A 278 -25.55 18.19 8.07
CA HIS A 278 -25.28 18.96 9.28
C HIS A 278 -23.81 19.41 9.38
N LEU A 279 -22.85 18.55 9.02
CA LEU A 279 -21.42 18.88 8.99
C LEU A 279 -21.07 19.90 7.89
N LEU A 280 -21.79 19.88 6.76
CA LEU A 280 -21.63 20.90 5.71
C LEU A 280 -22.17 22.24 6.22
N VAL A 281 -23.39 22.25 6.78
CA VAL A 281 -24.05 23.48 7.25
C VAL A 281 -23.33 24.13 8.43
N SER A 282 -22.65 23.38 9.30
CA SER A 282 -21.87 23.98 10.40
C SER A 282 -20.74 24.90 9.92
N ARG A 283 -20.27 24.76 8.67
CA ARG A 283 -19.29 25.68 8.06
C ARG A 283 -19.83 27.09 7.90
N VAL A 284 -21.14 27.23 7.69
CA VAL A 284 -21.81 28.53 7.57
C VAL A 284 -21.76 29.28 8.90
N GLU A 285 -21.87 28.56 10.01
CA GLU A 285 -21.75 29.15 11.35
C GLU A 285 -20.34 29.69 11.59
N ILE A 286 -19.31 28.94 11.17
CA ILE A 286 -17.91 29.38 11.23
C ILE A 286 -17.67 30.56 10.30
N PHE A 287 -18.20 30.53 9.07
CA PHE A 287 -18.05 31.59 8.08
C PHE A 287 -18.60 32.94 8.54
N LYS A 288 -19.71 32.92 9.30
CA LYS A 288 -20.31 34.15 9.87
C LYS A 288 -19.52 34.73 11.05
N ASN A 289 -18.52 34.01 11.56
CA ASN A 289 -17.70 34.44 12.67
C ASN A 289 -16.28 34.79 12.19
N GLU A 290 -16.00 36.09 12.04
CA GLU A 290 -14.73 36.59 11.52
C GLU A 290 -13.51 36.10 12.32
N ASP A 291 -13.65 35.96 13.64
CA ASP A 291 -12.56 35.48 14.52
C ASP A 291 -12.14 34.03 14.23
N LEU A 292 -13.03 33.23 13.61
CA LEU A 292 -12.80 31.82 13.31
C LEU A 292 -12.39 31.57 11.86
N MET A 293 -12.26 32.62 11.05
CA MET A 293 -12.01 32.49 9.62
C MET A 293 -10.66 31.83 9.32
N GLU A 294 -9.64 32.11 10.13
CA GLU A 294 -8.29 31.53 9.98
C GLU A 294 -8.25 30.00 10.17
N ILE A 295 -9.19 29.44 10.92
CA ILE A 295 -9.26 28.00 11.20
C ILE A 295 -10.27 27.28 10.31
N MET A 296 -11.07 28.01 9.53
CA MET A 296 -12.18 27.48 8.76
C MET A 296 -11.76 26.41 7.75
N ASP A 297 -10.65 26.62 7.03
CA ASP A 297 -10.10 25.61 6.09
C ASP A 297 -9.85 24.26 6.77
N LYS A 298 -9.42 24.28 8.03
CA LYS A 298 -9.10 23.06 8.78
C LYS A 298 -10.34 22.21 9.09
N TYR A 299 -11.53 22.83 9.08
CA TYR A 299 -12.83 22.17 9.23
C TYR A 299 -13.64 22.14 7.94
N TRP A 300 -13.09 22.69 6.85
CA TRP A 300 -13.79 22.73 5.58
C TRP A 300 -13.93 21.32 5.04
N THR A 301 -12.86 20.56 4.87
CA THR A 301 -12.97 19.23 4.25
C THR A 301 -13.47 18.18 5.25
N VAL A 302 -14.58 17.51 4.95
CA VAL A 302 -15.11 16.38 5.74
C VAL A 302 -14.58 15.07 5.17
N VAL A 303 -13.96 14.26 6.00
CA VAL A 303 -13.54 12.90 5.64
C VAL A 303 -14.65 11.92 6.04
N SER A 304 -15.31 11.29 5.08
CA SER A 304 -16.32 10.26 5.31
C SER A 304 -15.73 8.87 5.05
N TYR A 305 -15.57 8.09 6.10
CA TYR A 305 -14.95 6.76 6.08
C TYR A 305 -15.98 5.65 5.97
N TYR A 306 -15.70 4.66 5.12
CA TYR A 306 -16.58 3.52 4.85
C TYR A 306 -15.84 2.19 4.91
N ASN A 307 -16.52 1.18 5.45
CA ASN A 307 -16.02 -0.19 5.54
C ASN A 307 -16.12 -0.96 4.22
N SER A 308 -16.84 -0.43 3.21
CA SER A 308 -17.04 -1.11 1.92
C SER A 308 -17.10 -0.13 0.74
N LEU A 309 -16.56 -0.55 -0.40
CA LEU A 309 -16.64 0.19 -1.66
C LEU A 309 -18.08 0.35 -2.15
N LYS A 310 -18.97 -0.59 -1.78
CA LYS A 310 -20.39 -0.52 -2.12
C LYS A 310 -21.07 0.66 -1.42
N ASP A 311 -20.71 0.93 -0.17
CA ASP A 311 -21.28 2.04 0.59
C ASP A 311 -20.72 3.39 0.13
N VAL A 312 -19.44 3.45 -0.26
CA VAL A 312 -18.85 4.62 -0.93
C VAL A 312 -19.67 4.98 -2.17
N GLY A 313 -19.88 4.02 -3.08
CA GLY A 313 -20.62 4.28 -4.33
C GLY A 313 -22.07 4.70 -4.10
N LYS A 314 -22.75 4.17 -3.06
CA LYS A 314 -24.12 4.61 -2.71
C LYS A 314 -24.15 6.09 -2.31
N ILE A 315 -23.21 6.53 -1.50
CA ILE A 315 -23.16 7.92 -1.03
C ILE A 315 -22.68 8.85 -2.13
N ALA A 316 -21.66 8.44 -2.90
CA ALA A 316 -21.17 9.18 -4.07
C ALA A 316 -22.30 9.63 -5.00
N ASN A 317 -23.23 8.70 -5.31
CA ASN A 317 -24.39 8.95 -6.16
C ASN A 317 -25.47 9.84 -5.50
N LYS A 318 -25.51 9.94 -4.18
CA LYS A 318 -26.53 10.70 -3.42
C LYS A 318 -26.10 12.11 -3.06
N ILE A 319 -24.84 12.48 -3.31
CA ILE A 319 -24.32 13.80 -2.95
C ILE A 319 -24.97 14.92 -3.77
N GLY A 320 -25.16 14.72 -5.07
CA GLY A 320 -25.76 15.72 -5.94
C GLY A 320 -27.25 15.98 -5.71
N ASP A 321 -27.95 15.00 -5.15
CA ASP A 321 -29.39 15.07 -4.99
C ASP A 321 -29.78 15.22 -3.51
N GLU A 322 -29.54 14.19 -2.69
CA GLU A 322 -30.01 14.13 -1.31
C GLU A 322 -29.18 14.99 -0.36
N VAL A 323 -27.84 14.89 -0.39
CA VAL A 323 -26.98 15.72 0.48
C VAL A 323 -27.13 17.20 0.11
N TYR A 324 -27.20 17.51 -1.18
CA TYR A 324 -27.51 18.85 -1.67
C TYR A 324 -28.85 19.37 -1.10
N SER A 325 -29.92 18.61 -1.28
CA SER A 325 -31.27 19.02 -0.88
C SER A 325 -31.40 19.17 0.63
N PHE A 326 -30.84 18.23 1.41
CA PHE A 326 -30.85 18.28 2.87
C PHE A 326 -30.01 19.43 3.40
N SER A 327 -28.82 19.67 2.84
CA SER A 327 -27.96 20.80 3.23
C SER A 327 -28.64 22.14 2.95
N ARG A 328 -29.28 22.29 1.78
CA ARG A 328 -30.04 23.51 1.44
C ARG A 328 -31.21 23.71 2.39
N ALA A 329 -32.04 22.69 2.61
CA ALA A 329 -33.20 22.78 3.48
C ALA A 329 -32.81 23.11 4.93
N LEU A 330 -31.74 22.47 5.44
CA LEU A 330 -31.22 22.72 6.78
C LEU A 330 -30.63 24.13 6.91
N GLN A 331 -29.86 24.58 5.93
CA GLN A 331 -29.29 25.93 5.91
C GLN A 331 -30.39 27.00 5.93
N ILE A 332 -31.41 26.87 5.07
CA ILE A 332 -32.55 27.81 5.04
C ILE A 332 -33.27 27.83 6.39
N ARG A 333 -33.46 26.65 7.01
CA ARG A 333 -34.12 26.54 8.31
C ARG A 333 -33.34 27.24 9.43
N LEU A 334 -32.01 27.17 9.43
CA LEU A 334 -31.16 27.70 10.51
C LEU A 334 -30.75 29.15 10.29
N PHE A 335 -30.51 29.56 9.05
CA PHE A 335 -29.90 30.85 8.70
C PHE A 335 -30.75 31.73 7.79
N GLY A 336 -31.94 31.26 7.39
CA GLY A 336 -32.79 31.92 6.41
C GLY A 336 -32.33 31.70 4.97
N GLU A 337 -33.10 32.23 4.02
CA GLU A 337 -32.73 32.23 2.61
C GLU A 337 -31.77 33.39 2.34
N ASP A 338 -30.50 33.05 2.13
CA ASP A 338 -29.42 34.00 1.88
C ASP A 338 -28.64 33.56 0.64
N GLN A 339 -28.68 34.39 -0.41
CA GLN A 339 -28.02 34.10 -1.68
C GLN A 339 -26.49 34.09 -1.55
N ASP A 340 -25.93 34.81 -0.57
CA ASP A 340 -24.48 34.88 -0.37
C ASP A 340 -23.92 33.60 0.25
N LEU A 341 -24.76 32.76 0.87
CA LEU A 341 -24.38 31.49 1.51
C LEU A 341 -24.61 30.26 0.63
N THR A 342 -25.07 30.45 -0.60
CA THR A 342 -25.42 29.35 -1.50
C THR A 342 -24.21 28.51 -1.94
N PHE A 343 -22.98 29.06 -1.83
CA PHE A 343 -21.72 28.34 -2.08
C PHE A 343 -21.58 27.02 -1.31
N ASN A 344 -22.19 26.94 -0.11
CA ASN A 344 -22.07 25.80 0.79
C ASN A 344 -22.70 24.51 0.21
N HIS A 345 -23.78 24.65 -0.56
CA HIS A 345 -24.47 23.49 -1.16
C HIS A 345 -24.35 23.44 -2.69
N PHE A 346 -24.31 24.57 -3.40
CA PHE A 346 -24.17 24.53 -4.87
C PHE A 346 -22.82 23.97 -5.31
N GLY A 347 -22.82 23.05 -6.28
CA GLY A 347 -21.60 22.49 -6.87
C GLY A 347 -20.94 21.34 -6.09
N LEU A 348 -21.57 20.84 -5.02
CA LEU A 348 -21.07 19.71 -4.21
C LEU A 348 -20.61 18.48 -5.03
N PRO A 349 -21.30 18.03 -6.10
CA PRO A 349 -20.85 16.87 -6.91
C PRO A 349 -19.46 17.03 -7.50
N ASN A 350 -19.03 18.25 -7.79
CA ASN A 350 -17.73 18.55 -8.38
C ASN A 350 -16.63 18.76 -7.34
N ARG A 351 -16.98 18.77 -6.05
CA ARG A 351 -16.07 19.05 -4.92
C ARG A 351 -15.92 17.86 -3.97
N GLN A 352 -16.27 16.67 -4.45
CA GLN A 352 -15.96 15.41 -3.79
C GLN A 352 -14.76 14.72 -4.41
N LYS A 353 -14.02 13.95 -3.61
CA LYS A 353 -12.97 13.05 -4.07
C LYS A 353 -13.09 11.69 -3.41
N GLU A 354 -12.67 10.65 -4.13
CA GLU A 354 -12.59 9.30 -3.59
C GLU A 354 -11.15 8.93 -3.27
N LEU A 355 -10.97 8.25 -2.14
CA LEU A 355 -9.71 7.65 -1.72
C LEU A 355 -9.98 6.18 -1.37
N THR A 356 -10.10 5.37 -2.42
CA THR A 356 -10.50 3.96 -2.32
C THR A 356 -9.59 3.08 -3.16
N SER A 357 -9.62 1.75 -2.91
CA SER A 357 -8.77 0.78 -3.62
C SER A 357 -9.07 0.64 -5.11
N ARG A 358 -10.12 1.31 -5.63
CA ARG A 358 -10.44 1.37 -7.07
C ARG A 358 -9.67 2.46 -7.79
N ILE A 359 -9.18 3.45 -7.05
CA ILE A 359 -8.39 4.54 -7.62
C ILE A 359 -7.00 3.99 -7.95
N GLU A 360 -6.57 4.23 -9.17
CA GLU A 360 -5.26 3.78 -9.63
C GLU A 360 -4.15 4.44 -8.80
N SER A 361 -3.06 3.71 -8.54
CA SER A 361 -2.04 4.15 -7.56
C SER A 361 -1.40 5.50 -7.91
N TYR A 362 -1.31 5.87 -9.20
CA TYR A 362 -0.81 7.19 -9.60
C TYR A 362 -1.83 8.32 -9.32
N GLN A 363 -3.13 8.05 -9.46
CA GLN A 363 -4.19 9.04 -9.19
C GLN A 363 -4.28 9.38 -7.71
N ILE A 364 -3.94 8.44 -6.82
CA ILE A 364 -3.91 8.68 -5.37
C ILE A 364 -3.01 9.87 -5.04
N LYS A 365 -1.83 9.98 -5.67
CA LYS A 365 -0.94 11.14 -5.44
C LYS A 365 -1.58 12.45 -5.85
N LEU A 366 -2.25 12.46 -7.00
CA LEU A 366 -2.95 13.66 -7.49
C LEU A 366 -4.02 14.07 -6.49
N VAL A 367 -4.83 13.11 -6.03
CA VAL A 367 -5.85 13.37 -5.00
C VAL A 367 -5.23 13.91 -3.71
N LEU A 368 -4.13 13.32 -3.23
CA LEU A 368 -3.44 13.81 -2.02
C LEU A 368 -2.89 15.23 -2.19
N LYS A 369 -2.28 15.52 -3.34
CA LYS A 369 -1.78 16.86 -3.67
C LYS A 369 -2.93 17.87 -3.76
N GLU A 370 -4.03 17.51 -4.43
CA GLU A 370 -5.24 18.33 -4.46
C GLU A 370 -5.79 18.57 -3.04
N MET A 371 -5.74 17.56 -2.16
CA MET A 371 -6.13 17.73 -0.76
C MET A 371 -5.21 18.71 -0.02
N GLU A 372 -3.93 18.81 -0.34
CA GLU A 372 -3.00 19.77 0.28
C GLU A 372 -3.17 21.19 -0.31
N GLU A 373 -3.41 21.32 -1.61
CA GLU A 373 -3.42 22.60 -2.34
C GLU A 373 -4.81 23.27 -2.41
N LYS A 374 -5.90 22.49 -2.54
CA LYS A 374 -7.27 23.00 -2.70
C LYS A 374 -7.90 23.38 -1.37
N ILE A 375 -7.26 24.34 -0.71
CA ILE A 375 -7.68 24.91 0.57
C ILE A 375 -8.81 25.91 0.39
N PHE A 376 -9.64 26.04 1.40
CA PHE A 376 -10.65 27.08 1.49
C PHE A 376 -9.99 28.46 1.66
N SER A 377 -10.49 29.44 0.90
CA SER A 377 -10.23 30.86 1.09
C SER A 377 -11.48 31.65 0.66
N PRO A 378 -11.86 32.73 1.37
CA PRO A 378 -13.03 33.54 1.00
C PRO A 378 -12.95 34.12 -0.42
N ASP A 379 -11.74 34.42 -0.93
CA ASP A 379 -11.55 34.94 -2.29
C ASP A 379 -11.95 33.94 -3.39
N LYS A 380 -12.09 32.66 -3.06
CA LYS A 380 -12.54 31.61 -3.99
C LYS A 380 -14.06 31.59 -4.17
N ILE A 381 -14.81 32.38 -3.39
CA ILE A 381 -16.26 32.52 -3.52
C ILE A 381 -16.56 33.53 -4.61
N LYS A 382 -17.27 33.08 -5.66
CA LYS A 382 -17.68 33.92 -6.79
C LYS A 382 -19.18 34.10 -6.81
N LYS A 383 -19.65 35.33 -7.00
CA LYS A 383 -21.05 35.63 -7.32
C LYS A 383 -21.31 35.35 -8.80
N MET A 384 -22.36 34.60 -9.09
CA MET A 384 -22.77 34.21 -10.43
C MET A 384 -23.86 35.16 -10.94
N GLU A 385 -24.08 35.20 -12.26
CA GLU A 385 -25.03 36.13 -12.90
C GLU A 385 -26.47 36.07 -12.37
N LYS A 386 -26.88 34.90 -11.86
CA LYS A 386 -28.22 34.68 -11.28
C LYS A 386 -28.30 34.96 -9.77
N GLY A 387 -27.31 35.65 -9.19
CA GLY A 387 -27.30 36.09 -7.79
C GLY A 387 -26.77 35.08 -6.77
N TYR A 388 -26.61 33.80 -7.14
CA TYR A 388 -26.05 32.79 -6.24
C TYR A 388 -24.51 32.83 -6.18
N THR A 389 -23.95 32.39 -5.06
CA THR A 389 -22.51 32.20 -4.84
C THR A 389 -22.08 30.76 -5.11
N LEU A 390 -20.88 30.61 -5.66
CA LEU A 390 -20.23 29.32 -5.87
C LEU A 390 -18.79 29.41 -5.41
N ILE A 391 -18.32 28.39 -4.69
CA ILE A 391 -16.90 28.22 -4.38
C ILE A 391 -16.27 27.23 -5.36
N GLN A 392 -15.11 27.62 -5.90
CA GLN A 392 -14.32 26.83 -6.83
C GLN A 392 -12.98 26.43 -6.20
N ASP A 393 -12.35 25.40 -6.75
CA ASP A 393 -11.00 24.98 -6.35
C ASP A 393 -10.84 24.66 -4.85
N VAL A 394 -11.84 23.96 -4.29
CA VAL A 394 -11.86 23.43 -2.93
C VAL A 394 -12.41 22.02 -2.92
N ILE A 395 -12.07 21.25 -1.87
CA ILE A 395 -12.61 19.90 -1.65
C ILE A 395 -13.47 19.91 -0.39
N ASP A 396 -14.75 19.60 -0.55
CA ASP A 396 -15.74 19.57 0.53
C ASP A 396 -15.78 18.21 1.22
N LEU A 397 -15.73 17.13 0.44
CA LEU A 397 -16.01 15.79 0.93
C LEU A 397 -15.02 14.78 0.36
N ILE A 398 -14.51 13.92 1.23
CA ILE A 398 -13.60 12.85 0.85
C ILE A 398 -14.22 11.53 1.26
N LEU A 399 -14.58 10.72 0.28
CA LEU A 399 -15.10 9.38 0.50
C LEU A 399 -13.92 8.41 0.57
N ALA A 400 -13.66 7.86 1.74
CA ALA A 400 -12.47 7.08 2.01
C ALA A 400 -12.81 5.65 2.48
N THR A 401 -11.96 4.69 2.15
CA THR A 401 -11.90 3.37 2.80
C THR A 401 -10.61 3.25 3.61
N ASN A 402 -10.25 2.02 3.99
CA ASN A 402 -8.94 1.65 4.55
C ASN A 402 -7.72 2.29 3.85
N MET A 403 -7.80 2.73 2.60
CA MET A 403 -6.72 3.47 1.94
C MET A 403 -6.28 4.73 2.70
N ILE A 404 -7.17 5.38 3.45
CA ILE A 404 -6.78 6.54 4.27
C ILE A 404 -5.88 6.17 5.44
N SER A 405 -5.94 4.91 5.91
CA SER A 405 -5.19 4.45 7.07
C SER A 405 -3.70 4.28 6.76
N VAL A 406 -3.33 4.14 5.48
CA VAL A 406 -1.97 3.85 5.01
C VAL A 406 -1.22 5.15 4.67
N GLY A 407 -0.15 5.46 5.41
CA GLY A 407 0.90 6.40 4.99
C GLY A 407 0.53 7.86 4.65
N ILE A 408 -0.73 8.30 4.74
CA ILE A 408 -1.15 9.66 4.35
C ILE A 408 -0.86 10.66 5.46
N ASP A 409 -0.29 11.81 5.10
CA ASP A 409 0.07 12.90 6.01
C ASP A 409 -0.49 14.25 5.55
N ILE A 410 -1.79 14.47 5.78
CA ILE A 410 -2.43 15.75 5.49
C ILE A 410 -2.77 16.43 6.80
N GLY A 411 -1.99 17.47 7.12
CA GLY A 411 -2.03 18.13 8.44
C GLY A 411 -3.30 18.95 8.71
N ARG A 412 -4.13 19.24 7.70
CA ARG A 412 -5.27 20.18 7.81
C ARG A 412 -6.63 19.55 8.11
N LEU A 413 -6.78 18.23 8.00
CA LEU A 413 -8.09 17.58 8.15
C LEU A 413 -8.48 17.43 9.63
N ASN A 414 -9.59 18.06 10.07
CA ASN A 414 -10.07 17.97 11.46
C ASN A 414 -11.48 17.37 11.64
N LEU A 415 -12.19 17.06 10.56
CA LEU A 415 -13.52 16.46 10.62
C LEU A 415 -13.52 15.09 9.96
N MET A 416 -14.00 14.10 10.70
CA MET A 416 -14.19 12.75 10.16
C MET A 416 -15.53 12.16 10.60
N LEU A 417 -16.25 11.59 9.65
CA LEU A 417 -17.44 10.77 9.86
C LEU A 417 -17.07 9.31 9.57
N VAL A 418 -17.10 8.46 10.59
CA VAL A 418 -16.88 7.01 10.46
C VAL A 418 -18.22 6.32 10.36
N ASN A 419 -18.49 5.67 9.24
CA ASN A 419 -19.77 5.04 8.95
C ASN A 419 -19.75 3.54 9.28
N GLY A 420 -20.21 3.22 10.49
CA GLY A 420 -20.17 1.89 11.10
C GLY A 420 -18.80 1.55 11.66
N GLN A 421 -18.75 0.68 12.66
CA GLN A 421 -17.47 0.27 13.25
C GLN A 421 -16.68 -0.61 12.26
N PRO A 422 -15.40 -0.29 11.98
CA PRO A 422 -14.52 -1.16 11.20
C PRO A 422 -14.40 -2.56 11.80
N LYS A 423 -14.07 -3.54 10.96
CA LYS A 423 -13.96 -4.93 11.41
C LYS A 423 -12.79 -5.14 12.37
N ASN A 424 -11.71 -4.39 12.18
CA ASN A 424 -10.49 -4.45 12.99
C ASN A 424 -10.31 -3.13 13.74
N ILE A 425 -9.98 -3.18 15.03
CA ILE A 425 -9.80 -1.97 15.85
C ILE A 425 -8.52 -1.21 15.44
N ALA A 426 -7.49 -1.92 14.98
CA ALA A 426 -6.29 -1.28 14.45
C ALA A 426 -6.64 -0.35 13.27
N GLU A 427 -7.52 -0.80 12.36
CA GLU A 427 -8.01 0.00 11.23
C GLU A 427 -8.75 1.25 11.70
N TYR A 428 -9.61 1.13 12.71
CA TYR A 428 -10.31 2.27 13.32
C TYR A 428 -9.35 3.30 13.91
N ILE A 429 -8.36 2.85 14.69
CA ILE A 429 -7.36 3.73 15.31
C ILE A 429 -6.54 4.41 14.22
N GLN A 430 -6.04 3.66 13.25
CA GLN A 430 -5.22 4.19 12.17
C GLN A 430 -5.99 5.20 11.32
N ALA A 431 -7.22 4.89 10.90
CA ALA A 431 -8.03 5.80 10.10
C ALA A 431 -8.36 7.09 10.86
N THR A 432 -8.83 6.97 12.11
CA THR A 432 -9.19 8.16 12.92
C THR A 432 -7.96 8.96 13.38
N SER A 433 -6.78 8.36 13.40
CA SER A 433 -5.51 9.06 13.68
C SER A 433 -5.06 10.02 12.56
N ARG A 434 -5.65 9.91 11.36
CA ARG A 434 -5.31 10.72 10.18
C ARG A 434 -5.93 12.12 10.22
N VAL A 435 -6.89 12.34 11.11
CA VAL A 435 -7.50 13.65 11.34
C VAL A 435 -7.16 14.21 12.73
N CYS A 436 -7.31 15.53 12.90
CA CYS A 436 -7.10 16.24 14.16
C CYS A 436 -5.65 16.16 14.69
N ARG A 437 -4.65 16.28 13.80
CA ARG A 437 -3.21 16.14 14.16
C ARG A 437 -2.65 17.39 14.84
N ARG A 438 -2.87 18.55 14.23
CA ARG A 438 -2.27 19.83 14.66
C ARG A 438 -3.21 20.62 15.58
N THR A 439 -4.49 20.66 15.21
CA THR A 439 -5.53 21.46 15.87
C THR A 439 -6.63 20.57 16.43
N LYS A 440 -7.51 21.17 17.25
CA LYS A 440 -8.68 20.48 17.79
C LYS A 440 -9.57 19.96 16.66
N GLY A 441 -10.24 18.83 16.83
CA GLY A 441 -11.12 18.29 15.80
C GLY A 441 -12.09 17.24 16.32
N LEU A 442 -12.98 16.81 15.43
CA LEU A 442 -14.14 15.99 15.74
C LEU A 442 -14.17 14.74 14.86
N VAL A 443 -14.31 13.59 15.52
CA VAL A 443 -14.55 12.30 14.88
C VAL A 443 -15.92 11.79 15.34
N ILE A 444 -16.86 11.70 14.41
CA ILE A 444 -18.20 11.17 14.66
C ILE A 444 -18.22 9.72 14.16
N THR A 445 -18.55 8.77 15.03
CA THR A 445 -18.77 7.37 14.64
C THR A 445 -20.27 7.10 14.58
N SER A 446 -20.81 7.03 13.35
CA SER A 446 -22.20 6.71 13.08
C SER A 446 -22.40 5.19 13.09
N LEU A 447 -23.01 4.68 14.16
CA LEU A 447 -23.20 3.25 14.42
C LEU A 447 -24.62 2.82 14.01
N ASP A 448 -24.74 1.65 13.37
CA ASP A 448 -26.03 1.12 12.90
C ASP A 448 -26.76 0.35 14.02
N ALA A 449 -27.92 0.85 14.44
CA ALA A 449 -28.72 0.24 15.49
C ALA A 449 -29.21 -1.20 15.15
N ASN A 450 -29.28 -1.55 13.86
CA ASN A 450 -29.67 -2.90 13.43
C ASN A 450 -28.51 -3.90 13.43
N ARG A 451 -27.26 -3.43 13.64
CA ARG A 451 -26.09 -4.29 13.72
C ARG A 451 -25.73 -4.51 15.18
N ALA A 452 -25.83 -5.75 15.65
CA ALA A 452 -25.49 -6.12 17.03
C ALA A 452 -24.08 -5.66 17.45
N ARG A 453 -23.10 -5.74 16.53
CA ARG A 453 -21.73 -5.25 16.76
C ARG A 453 -21.72 -3.75 17.05
N ASP A 454 -22.28 -2.95 16.16
CA ASP A 454 -22.28 -1.48 16.28
C ASP A 454 -23.03 -1.04 17.55
N LYS A 455 -24.14 -1.71 17.87
CA LYS A 455 -24.88 -1.48 19.13
C LYS A 455 -24.01 -1.73 20.36
N SER A 456 -23.28 -2.85 20.39
CA SER A 456 -22.36 -3.17 21.50
C SER A 456 -21.28 -2.11 21.66
N TYR A 457 -20.70 -1.62 20.55
CA TYR A 457 -19.73 -0.52 20.58
C TYR A 457 -20.35 0.81 21.04
N PHE A 458 -21.60 1.09 20.67
CA PHE A 458 -22.29 2.29 21.14
C PHE A 458 -22.52 2.25 22.65
N GLU A 459 -23.02 1.14 23.17
CA GLU A 459 -23.25 0.94 24.61
C GLU A 459 -21.96 1.09 25.43
N HIS A 460 -20.82 0.68 24.86
CA HIS A 460 -19.50 0.74 25.50
C HIS A 460 -18.62 1.85 24.93
N PHE A 461 -19.19 2.89 24.30
CA PHE A 461 -18.41 3.85 23.51
C PHE A 461 -17.31 4.54 24.31
N ILE A 462 -17.66 5.05 25.50
CA ILE A 462 -16.71 5.73 26.40
C ILE A 462 -15.61 4.79 26.90
N PRO A 463 -15.92 3.65 27.56
CA PRO A 463 -14.87 2.75 28.05
C PRO A 463 -14.03 2.16 26.91
N PHE A 464 -14.62 1.94 25.73
CA PHE A 464 -13.87 1.55 24.54
C PHE A 464 -12.85 2.62 24.16
N HIS A 465 -13.23 3.89 23.98
CA HIS A 465 -12.29 4.95 23.58
C HIS A 465 -11.23 5.28 24.65
N GLN A 466 -11.51 5.04 25.93
CA GLN A 466 -10.54 5.20 27.01
C GLN A 466 -9.43 4.14 26.97
N ALA A 467 -9.69 2.96 26.38
CA ALA A 467 -8.78 1.82 26.41
C ALA A 467 -8.66 1.07 25.08
N PHE A 468 -8.99 1.69 23.94
CA PHE A 468 -9.10 1.00 22.64
C PHE A 468 -7.83 0.28 22.17
N TYR A 469 -6.62 0.69 22.62
CA TYR A 469 -5.38 -0.01 22.34
C TYR A 469 -5.33 -1.40 23.00
N LYS A 470 -6.01 -1.59 24.14
CA LYS A 470 -6.19 -2.90 24.78
C LYS A 470 -7.06 -3.84 23.94
N SER A 471 -7.97 -3.26 23.17
CA SER A 471 -8.94 -4.00 22.37
C SER A 471 -8.39 -4.41 20.99
N ILE A 472 -7.20 -3.94 20.61
CA ILE A 472 -6.53 -4.38 19.38
C ILE A 472 -6.41 -5.90 19.37
N GLU A 473 -6.94 -6.51 18.30
CA GLU A 473 -6.87 -7.93 18.05
C GLU A 473 -5.43 -8.33 17.67
N PRO A 474 -4.92 -9.48 18.16
CA PRO A 474 -3.66 -10.01 17.65
C PRO A 474 -3.83 -10.37 16.17
N LEU A 475 -2.84 -10.03 15.35
CA LEU A 475 -2.83 -10.39 13.95
C LEU A 475 -2.52 -11.88 13.81
N SER A 476 -3.32 -12.59 13.01
CA SER A 476 -3.14 -14.03 12.75
C SER A 476 -2.36 -14.23 11.45
N ILE A 477 -1.32 -15.08 11.52
CA ILE A 477 -0.45 -15.47 10.41
C ILE A 477 -0.13 -16.97 10.58
N THR A 478 -0.33 -17.74 9.52
CA THR A 478 -0.23 -19.21 9.53
C THR A 478 0.44 -19.75 8.26
N PRO A 479 1.79 -19.59 8.12
CA PRO A 479 2.51 -19.87 6.88
C PRO A 479 2.51 -21.34 6.43
N PHE A 480 2.36 -22.29 7.37
CA PHE A 480 2.39 -23.72 7.08
C PHE A 480 1.01 -24.39 7.04
N THR A 481 -0.05 -23.60 6.83
CA THR A 481 -1.33 -24.19 6.45
C THR A 481 -1.22 -24.87 5.09
N GLU A 482 -1.91 -25.98 4.90
CA GLU A 482 -1.88 -26.77 3.65
C GLU A 482 -2.14 -25.90 2.42
N ASN A 483 -3.18 -25.05 2.48
CA ASN A 483 -3.48 -24.06 1.43
C ASN A 483 -2.34 -23.07 1.15
N THR A 484 -1.58 -22.65 2.15
CA THR A 484 -0.45 -21.72 1.96
C THR A 484 0.74 -22.46 1.34
N ILE A 485 1.00 -23.69 1.81
CA ILE A 485 2.03 -24.56 1.26
C ILE A 485 1.73 -24.83 -0.22
N ASP A 486 0.53 -25.28 -0.56
CA ASP A 486 0.14 -25.59 -1.94
C ASP A 486 0.31 -24.41 -2.89
N LYS A 487 0.02 -23.19 -2.42
CA LYS A 487 0.17 -21.98 -3.23
C LYS A 487 1.63 -21.55 -3.42
N MET A 488 2.48 -21.78 -2.42
CA MET A 488 3.79 -21.15 -2.36
C MET A 488 4.97 -22.09 -2.57
N VAL A 489 4.83 -23.38 -2.33
CA VAL A 489 5.93 -24.35 -2.39
C VAL A 489 6.61 -24.36 -3.77
N THR A 490 5.83 -24.28 -4.85
CA THR A 490 6.35 -24.24 -6.22
C THR A 490 7.13 -22.96 -6.47
N SER A 491 6.57 -21.81 -6.06
CA SER A 491 7.23 -20.50 -6.16
C SER A 491 8.53 -20.46 -5.36
N LEU A 492 8.53 -21.03 -4.14
CA LEU A 492 9.71 -21.14 -3.27
C LEU A 492 10.81 -21.99 -3.91
N MET A 493 10.45 -23.19 -4.40
CA MET A 493 11.38 -24.14 -5.01
C MET A 493 12.05 -23.52 -6.24
N ILE A 494 11.25 -22.98 -7.17
CA ILE A 494 11.78 -22.38 -8.40
C ILE A 494 12.65 -21.17 -8.09
N THR A 495 12.21 -20.28 -7.19
CA THR A 495 13.01 -19.11 -6.78
C THR A 495 14.34 -19.54 -6.17
N HIS A 496 14.34 -20.57 -5.34
CA HIS A 496 15.55 -21.12 -4.73
C HIS A 496 16.52 -21.69 -5.76
N VAL A 497 16.05 -22.59 -6.62
CA VAL A 497 16.88 -23.25 -7.65
C VAL A 497 17.46 -22.20 -8.62
N ARG A 498 16.65 -21.23 -9.03
CA ARG A 498 17.13 -20.14 -9.90
C ARG A 498 18.20 -19.29 -9.24
N HIS A 499 17.88 -18.74 -8.06
CA HIS A 499 18.65 -17.61 -7.54
C HIS A 499 19.67 -17.99 -6.48
N LYS A 500 19.56 -19.17 -5.86
CA LYS A 500 20.54 -19.66 -4.88
C LYS A 500 21.47 -20.72 -5.47
N ILE A 501 20.94 -21.67 -6.24
CA ILE A 501 21.74 -22.74 -6.86
C ILE A 501 22.43 -22.24 -8.14
N GLY A 502 21.81 -21.30 -8.85
CA GLY A 502 22.40 -20.66 -10.03
C GLY A 502 21.91 -21.22 -11.36
N LYS A 503 20.81 -21.97 -11.37
CA LYS A 503 20.11 -22.43 -12.60
C LYS A 503 19.10 -21.38 -13.04
N ASN A 504 19.57 -20.15 -13.27
CA ASN A 504 18.73 -18.96 -13.31
C ASN A 504 18.06 -18.71 -14.69
N LYS A 505 18.67 -19.15 -15.80
CA LYS A 505 18.11 -18.92 -17.14
C LYS A 505 16.92 -19.84 -17.38
N ASN A 506 16.03 -19.44 -18.28
CA ASN A 506 14.88 -20.26 -18.64
C ASN A 506 15.27 -21.67 -19.11
N SER A 507 16.39 -21.82 -19.81
CA SER A 507 16.92 -23.09 -20.33
C SER A 507 17.46 -24.03 -19.26
N ASP A 508 17.88 -23.50 -18.12
CA ASP A 508 18.62 -24.27 -17.10
C ASP A 508 17.67 -25.16 -16.27
N ALA A 509 16.35 -25.06 -16.52
CA ALA A 509 15.35 -25.92 -15.91
C ALA A 509 15.58 -27.40 -16.21
N GLN A 510 16.19 -27.72 -17.35
CA GLN A 510 16.53 -29.09 -17.74
C GLN A 510 17.67 -29.69 -16.92
N ASP A 511 18.48 -28.85 -16.26
CA ASP A 511 19.66 -29.28 -15.53
C ASP A 511 19.34 -29.55 -14.04
N PHE A 512 18.08 -29.43 -13.63
CA PHE A 512 17.63 -29.63 -12.25
C PHE A 512 17.95 -31.04 -11.72
N ALA A 513 18.34 -31.10 -10.45
CA ALA A 513 18.65 -32.33 -9.75
C ALA A 513 18.00 -32.32 -8.35
N LEU A 514 17.66 -33.49 -7.81
CA LEU A 514 17.00 -33.60 -6.51
C LEU A 514 17.82 -33.00 -5.36
N GLU A 515 19.16 -32.95 -5.46
CA GLU A 515 20.01 -32.34 -4.43
C GLU A 515 19.84 -30.81 -4.35
N ASP A 516 19.34 -30.16 -5.40
CA ASP A 516 19.21 -28.70 -5.47
C ASP A 516 18.27 -28.14 -4.38
N ILE A 517 17.33 -28.93 -3.87
CA ILE A 517 16.36 -28.50 -2.86
C ILE A 517 16.84 -28.72 -1.42
N GLU A 518 17.94 -29.44 -1.20
CA GLU A 518 18.37 -29.86 0.15
C GLU A 518 18.77 -28.67 1.03
N SER A 519 19.38 -27.66 0.42
CA SER A 519 19.73 -26.44 1.15
C SER A 519 18.49 -25.63 1.56
N LEU A 520 17.43 -25.64 0.73
CA LEU A 520 16.13 -25.03 1.07
C LEU A 520 15.45 -25.76 2.24
N LYS A 521 15.41 -27.10 2.19
CA LYS A 521 14.86 -27.93 3.28
C LYS A 521 15.56 -27.65 4.60
N THR A 522 16.89 -27.74 4.58
CA THR A 522 17.73 -27.51 5.77
C THR A 522 17.48 -26.13 6.37
N PHE A 523 17.40 -25.11 5.51
CA PHE A 523 17.15 -23.74 5.96
C PHE A 523 15.75 -23.56 6.56
N ILE A 524 14.70 -24.02 5.88
CA ILE A 524 13.31 -23.89 6.36
C ILE A 524 13.11 -24.67 7.65
N LYS A 525 13.67 -25.89 7.75
CA LYS A 525 13.66 -26.70 8.96
C LYS A 525 14.27 -25.93 10.12
N ALA A 526 15.50 -25.44 9.95
CA ALA A 526 16.20 -24.66 10.98
C ALA A 526 15.47 -23.37 11.37
N ARG A 527 14.81 -22.71 10.41
CA ARG A 527 14.05 -21.47 10.61
C ARG A 527 12.78 -21.69 11.44
N PHE A 528 12.12 -22.84 11.27
CA PHE A 528 10.82 -23.15 11.88
C PHE A 528 10.84 -24.45 12.71
N ASN A 529 11.95 -24.72 13.40
CA ASN A 529 12.22 -25.95 14.16
C ASN A 529 11.12 -26.37 15.16
N GLU A 530 10.25 -25.46 15.60
CA GLU A 530 9.20 -25.74 16.59
C GLU A 530 7.91 -26.35 16.00
N ASN A 531 7.71 -26.33 14.67
CA ASN A 531 6.48 -26.83 14.01
C ASN A 531 6.71 -28.17 13.27
N SER A 532 7.20 -29.21 13.96
CA SER A 532 7.63 -30.47 13.32
C SER A 532 6.60 -31.08 12.36
N ASN A 533 5.33 -31.19 12.79
CA ASN A 533 4.29 -31.84 11.99
C ASN A 533 3.89 -31.03 10.75
N GLU A 534 3.93 -29.70 10.85
CA GLU A 534 3.59 -28.81 9.72
C GLU A 534 4.74 -28.76 8.69
N TYR A 535 5.99 -28.81 9.18
CA TYR A 535 7.16 -28.96 8.32
C TYR A 535 7.10 -30.28 7.53
N ASP A 536 6.64 -31.37 8.12
CA ASP A 536 6.51 -32.67 7.42
C ASP A 536 5.54 -32.59 6.23
N VAL A 537 4.48 -31.78 6.31
CA VAL A 537 3.58 -31.53 5.17
C VAL A 537 4.33 -30.77 4.07
N PHE A 538 5.04 -29.70 4.44
CA PHE A 538 5.84 -28.92 3.51
C PHE A 538 6.92 -29.77 2.81
N GLU A 539 7.68 -30.56 3.57
CA GLU A 539 8.75 -31.40 3.07
C GLU A 539 8.22 -32.49 2.13
N ARG A 540 7.10 -33.15 2.48
CA ARG A 540 6.46 -34.12 1.58
C ARG A 540 6.03 -33.47 0.27
N ARG A 541 5.45 -32.27 0.34
CA ARG A 541 4.99 -31.53 -0.84
C ARG A 541 6.15 -31.11 -1.74
N LEU A 542 7.20 -30.55 -1.16
CA LEU A 542 8.41 -30.15 -1.87
C LEU A 542 9.09 -31.35 -2.54
N ASN A 543 9.18 -32.49 -1.84
CA ASN A 543 9.72 -33.74 -2.41
C ASN A 543 8.88 -34.28 -3.57
N LYS A 544 7.54 -34.19 -3.47
CA LYS A 544 6.64 -34.59 -4.57
C LYS A 544 6.93 -33.75 -5.82
N LEU A 545 6.97 -32.43 -5.68
CA LEU A 545 7.26 -31.51 -6.78
C LEU A 545 8.64 -31.69 -7.40
N ALA A 546 9.67 -31.90 -6.58
CA ALA A 546 11.01 -32.15 -7.07
C ALA A 546 11.09 -33.43 -7.92
N LYS A 547 10.45 -34.52 -7.47
CA LYS A 547 10.37 -35.77 -8.24
C LYS A 547 9.56 -35.61 -9.53
N GLU A 548 8.49 -34.84 -9.49
CA GLU A 548 7.72 -34.50 -10.70
C GLU A 548 8.55 -33.68 -11.69
N TRP A 549 9.34 -32.72 -11.21
CA TRP A 549 10.24 -31.94 -12.07
C TRP A 549 11.27 -32.83 -12.76
N GLU A 550 11.98 -33.67 -11.99
CA GLU A 550 12.97 -34.61 -12.53
C GLU A 550 12.35 -35.56 -13.58
N LYS A 551 11.15 -36.09 -13.30
CA LYS A 551 10.40 -36.92 -14.25
C LYS A 551 10.02 -36.16 -15.52
N ASN A 552 9.63 -34.90 -15.41
CA ASN A 552 9.22 -34.09 -16.55
C ASN A 552 10.39 -33.67 -17.45
N ILE A 553 11.62 -33.63 -16.93
CA ILE A 553 12.83 -33.39 -17.72
C ILE A 553 13.16 -34.63 -18.56
N ASN A 554 13.02 -35.82 -17.96
CA ASN A 554 13.29 -37.12 -18.58
C ASN A 554 12.03 -38.01 -18.55
N PRO A 555 11.03 -37.75 -19.41
CA PRO A 555 9.79 -38.50 -19.42
C PRO A 555 10.04 -39.97 -19.75
N VAL A 556 9.28 -40.85 -19.10
CA VAL A 556 9.42 -42.32 -19.24
C VAL A 556 8.80 -42.81 -20.56
N ASN A 557 7.83 -42.08 -21.10
CA ASN A 557 7.19 -42.36 -22.38
C ASN A 557 7.85 -41.52 -23.49
N GLU A 558 8.24 -42.15 -24.60
CA GLU A 558 8.86 -41.45 -25.75
C GLU A 558 7.91 -40.44 -26.43
N ASP A 559 6.60 -40.56 -26.21
CA ASP A 559 5.56 -39.65 -26.76
C ASP A 559 5.35 -38.38 -25.92
N GLU A 560 5.91 -38.29 -24.70
CA GLU A 560 5.78 -37.13 -23.82
C GLU A 560 6.86 -36.09 -24.10
N ILE A 561 6.47 -34.82 -24.28
CA ILE A 561 7.40 -33.73 -24.56
C ILE A 561 8.09 -33.32 -23.25
N PRO A 562 9.44 -33.39 -23.17
CA PRO A 562 10.17 -33.00 -21.97
C PRO A 562 10.06 -31.49 -21.73
N TYR A 563 9.79 -31.09 -20.49
CA TYR A 563 9.84 -29.68 -20.10
C TYR A 563 11.28 -29.26 -19.87
N LYS A 564 11.84 -28.55 -20.86
CA LYS A 564 13.24 -28.09 -20.83
C LYS A 564 13.36 -26.64 -20.39
N LYS A 565 12.23 -25.91 -20.32
CA LYS A 565 12.21 -24.51 -19.89
C LYS A 565 11.30 -24.29 -18.69
N TYR A 566 11.68 -23.35 -17.84
CA TYR A 566 10.83 -22.88 -16.74
C TYR A 566 9.45 -22.39 -17.22
N SER A 567 9.37 -21.77 -18.41
CA SER A 567 8.11 -21.32 -19.00
C SER A 567 7.15 -22.45 -19.41
N GLU A 568 7.69 -23.65 -19.62
CA GLU A 568 6.91 -24.86 -19.95
C GLU A 568 6.42 -25.56 -18.69
N LEU A 569 7.19 -25.42 -17.60
CA LEU A 569 6.89 -25.97 -16.28
C LEU A 569 5.86 -25.14 -15.51
N MET A 570 5.99 -23.80 -15.51
CA MET A 570 5.15 -22.91 -14.71
C MET A 570 3.85 -22.53 -15.40
N LYS A 571 2.71 -22.70 -14.71
CA LYS A 571 1.40 -22.22 -15.15
C LYS A 571 1.01 -20.94 -14.40
N ARG A 572 0.37 -20.00 -15.11
CA ARG A 572 -0.18 -18.78 -14.49
C ARG A 572 -1.51 -19.09 -13.79
N PRO A 573 -1.88 -18.38 -12.71
CA PRO A 573 -3.15 -18.62 -12.02
C PRO A 573 -4.39 -18.45 -12.91
N ALA A 574 -4.31 -17.58 -13.93
CA ALA A 574 -5.38 -17.36 -14.91
C ALA A 574 -5.59 -18.52 -15.90
N GLN A 575 -4.64 -19.45 -16.00
CA GLN A 575 -4.69 -20.63 -16.87
C GLN A 575 -5.27 -21.85 -16.14
N LYS A 576 -5.98 -21.64 -15.04
CA LYS A 576 -6.54 -22.70 -14.21
C LYS A 576 -7.73 -23.35 -14.90
N ASP A 577 -7.52 -24.53 -15.47
CA ASP A 577 -8.61 -25.44 -15.80
C ASP A 577 -9.12 -26.13 -14.51
N ILE A 578 -10.44 -26.18 -14.35
CA ILE A 578 -11.13 -26.68 -13.14
C ILE A 578 -10.91 -28.19 -12.92
N SER A 579 -10.42 -28.90 -13.93
CA SER A 579 -10.31 -30.36 -13.97
C SER A 579 -8.92 -30.95 -13.71
N GLU A 580 -7.87 -30.13 -13.56
CA GLU A 580 -6.50 -30.61 -13.34
C GLU A 580 -5.96 -30.19 -11.97
N ASP A 581 -5.49 -31.17 -11.17
CA ASP A 581 -4.63 -30.95 -10.00
C ASP A 581 -3.28 -30.42 -10.51
N ASN A 582 -3.19 -29.11 -10.71
CA ASN A 582 -2.02 -28.47 -11.29
C ASN A 582 -1.14 -27.86 -10.19
N ASP A 583 -0.25 -28.70 -9.65
CA ASP A 583 0.72 -28.35 -8.60
C ASP A 583 1.76 -27.29 -9.04
N TRP A 584 1.80 -26.95 -10.33
CA TRP A 584 2.76 -26.03 -10.94
C TRP A 584 2.24 -24.61 -11.20
N ILE A 585 1.16 -24.22 -10.50
CA ILE A 585 0.68 -22.84 -10.51
C ILE A 585 1.65 -21.97 -9.71
N VAL A 586 2.21 -20.94 -10.36
CA VAL A 586 3.14 -20.00 -9.73
C VAL A 586 2.48 -18.62 -9.68
N MET A 587 2.45 -18.02 -8.50
CA MET A 587 1.78 -16.73 -8.29
C MET A 587 2.51 -15.61 -9.05
N GLN A 588 1.76 -14.64 -9.56
CA GLN A 588 2.34 -13.42 -10.15
C GLN A 588 2.23 -12.21 -9.22
N SER A 589 1.37 -12.31 -8.21
CA SER A 589 1.22 -11.32 -7.16
C SER A 589 0.85 -12.01 -5.85
N MET A 590 1.45 -11.60 -4.74
CA MET A 590 1.16 -12.14 -3.40
C MET A 590 -0.28 -11.87 -2.93
N ARG A 591 -1.03 -11.01 -3.64
CA ARG A 591 -2.45 -10.71 -3.38
C ARG A 591 -3.44 -11.57 -4.17
N GLU A 592 -2.98 -12.46 -5.04
CA GLU A 592 -3.82 -13.44 -5.77
C GLU A 592 -4.32 -14.54 -4.80
N ILE A 593 -5.05 -14.14 -3.78
CA ILE A 593 -5.65 -15.02 -2.78
C ILE A 593 -7.13 -15.17 -3.13
N ASP A 594 -7.59 -16.42 -3.26
CA ASP A 594 -9.01 -16.73 -3.45
C ASP A 594 -9.85 -16.07 -2.35
N THR A 595 -10.83 -15.26 -2.74
CA THR A 595 -11.74 -14.59 -1.80
C THR A 595 -12.72 -15.56 -1.14
N ASN A 596 -12.82 -16.78 -1.66
CA ASN A 596 -13.80 -17.78 -1.28
C ASN A 596 -13.10 -19.08 -0.86
N THR A 597 -13.54 -19.66 0.26
CA THR A 597 -13.13 -20.99 0.71
C THR A 597 -14.32 -21.91 0.60
N PHE A 598 -14.15 -23.06 -0.03
CA PHE A 598 -15.16 -24.12 -0.05
C PHE A 598 -14.99 -24.95 1.21
N ILE A 599 -15.99 -24.90 2.09
CA ILE A 599 -16.05 -25.78 3.26
C ILE A 599 -16.89 -26.99 2.84
N GLN A 600 -16.25 -28.13 2.64
CA GLN A 600 -16.96 -29.39 2.49
C GLN A 600 -17.35 -29.90 3.88
N ILE A 601 -18.62 -29.74 4.25
CA ILE A 601 -19.15 -30.33 5.46
C ILE A 601 -19.31 -31.83 5.20
N LYS A 602 -18.50 -32.66 5.85
CA LYS A 602 -18.70 -34.12 5.84
C LYS A 602 -19.95 -34.45 6.66
N GLU A 603 -20.86 -35.26 6.11
CA GLU A 603 -22.17 -35.59 6.70
C GLU A 603 -22.11 -36.40 8.01
N ASP A 604 -20.94 -36.84 8.47
CA ASP A 604 -20.75 -37.72 9.63
C ASP A 604 -21.11 -37.10 11.00
N TYR A 605 -21.66 -35.89 11.04
CA TYR A 605 -22.14 -35.22 12.25
C TYR A 605 -23.68 -35.17 12.38
N THR A 606 -24.40 -36.08 11.72
CA THR A 606 -25.81 -36.33 12.07
C THR A 606 -25.88 -37.21 13.32
N ILE A 607 -26.21 -36.56 14.42
CA ILE A 607 -26.49 -37.15 15.73
C ILE A 607 -27.47 -38.33 15.59
N ASN A 608 -27.05 -39.51 16.04
CA ASN A 608 -27.90 -40.66 16.33
C ASN A 608 -28.98 -40.27 17.35
N SER A 609 -30.11 -39.73 16.89
CA SER A 609 -31.31 -39.48 17.69
C SER A 609 -32.35 -40.59 17.51
N ASN A 610 -31.92 -41.85 17.45
CA ASN A 610 -32.81 -43.01 17.32
C ASN A 610 -32.44 -44.14 18.30
N ASN A 611 -32.17 -43.82 19.56
CA ASN A 611 -32.15 -44.83 20.63
C ASN A 611 -32.49 -44.21 22.00
N ARG A 612 -33.79 -43.94 22.22
CA ARG A 612 -34.47 -44.02 23.52
C ARG A 612 -35.95 -44.35 23.28
N ASN A 613 -36.28 -45.64 23.31
CA ASN A 613 -37.54 -46.14 23.84
C ASN A 613 -37.33 -46.47 25.31
#